data_AF-A0A952P1Z3-F1
#
_entry.id   AF-A0A952P1Z3-F1
#
_cell.length_a   1.000
_cell.length_b   1.000
_cell.length_c   1.000
_cell.angle_alpha   90.00
_cell.angle_beta   90.00
_cell.angle_gamma   90.00
#
_symmetry.space_group_name_H-M   'P 1'
#
loop_
_entity.id
_entity.type
_entity.pdbx_description
1 polymer ?
#
loop_
_entity_poly.entity_id
_entity_poly.type
_entity_poly.pdbx_seq_one_letter_code
_entity_poly.pdbx_strand_id
1 'polypeptide(L)' 'MWKARLEVSDILESARKCQGVASLQDIRHAILERDGNISIIPLAKNGG' A
#
# COMPACT_ATOMS: atom_id res chain seq x y z
N MET A 1 -13.95 18.98 0.69
CA MET A 1 -13.30 17.73 0.24
C MET A 1 -12.04 17.54 1.08
N TRP A 2 -12.08 16.70 2.11
CA TRP A 2 -10.87 16.41 2.90
C TRP A 2 -9.95 15.52 2.06
N LYS A 3 -8.91 16.12 1.47
CA LYS A 3 -7.78 15.35 0.98
C LYS A 3 -7.01 14.89 2.22
N ALA A 4 -7.01 13.60 2.51
CA ALA A 4 -6.04 13.04 3.43
C ALA A 4 -4.65 13.46 2.94
N ARG A 5 -3.84 14.03 3.83
CA ARG A 5 -2.43 14.32 3.54
C ARG A 5 -1.68 13.00 3.64
N LEU A 6 -1.73 12.23 2.55
CA LEU A 6 -1.04 10.96 2.44
C LEU A 6 0.22 11.16 1.60
N GLU A 7 1.36 10.77 2.15
CA GLU A 7 2.62 10.76 1.42
C GLU A 7 2.98 9.34 0.97
N VAL A 8 3.86 9.25 -0.03
CA VAL A 8 4.31 7.97 -0.57
C VAL A 8 5.03 7.12 0.49
N SER A 9 5.67 7.78 1.46
CA SER A 9 6.30 7.14 2.62
C SER A 9 5.31 6.35 3.48
N ASP A 10 4.09 6.85 3.66
CA ASP A 10 3.06 6.19 4.47
C ASP A 10 2.60 4.88 3.82
N ILE A 11 2.47 4.90 2.48
CA ILE A 11 2.14 3.72 1.67
C ILE A 11 3.26 2.69 1.77
N LEU A 12 4.52 3.11 1.66
CA LEU A 12 5.69 2.22 1.76
C LEU A 12 5.86 1.63 3.15
N GLU A 13 5.54 2.38 4.20
CA GLU A 13 5.57 1.87 5.57
C GLU A 13 4.52 0.79 5.80
N SER A 14 3.29 1.01 5.33
CA SER A 14 2.24 -0.01 5.39
C SER A 14 2.58 -1.22 4.51
N ALA A 15 3.12 -1.00 3.31
CA ALA A 15 3.57 -2.06 2.41
C ALA A 15 4.66 -2.95 3.01
N ARG A 16 5.57 -2.40 3.83
CA ARG A 16 6.60 -3.19 4.55
C ARG A 16 6.02 -4.26 5.47
N LYS A 17 4.81 -4.05 5.99
CA LYS A 17 4.11 -5.04 6.83
C LYS A 17 3.48 -6.16 5.99
N CYS A 18 3.33 -5.96 4.68
CA CYS A 18 2.87 -6.98 3.74
C CYS A 18 4.05 -7.80 3.20
N GLN A 19 4.11 -9.06 3.60
CA GLN A 19 5.02 -10.05 3.01
C GLN A 19 4.79 -10.11 1.49
N GLY A 20 5.81 -9.80 0.69
CA GLY A 20 5.79 -9.90 -0.77
C GLY A 20 5.71 -8.58 -1.56
N VAL A 21 5.62 -7.42 -0.90
CA VAL A 21 5.68 -6.10 -1.57
C VAL A 21 7.05 -5.47 -1.33
N ALA A 22 7.89 -5.39 -2.36
CA ALA A 22 9.24 -4.84 -2.25
C ALA A 22 9.35 -3.40 -2.79
N SER A 23 8.43 -3.02 -3.67
CA SER A 23 8.41 -1.70 -4.30
C SER A 23 6.99 -1.26 -4.64
N LEU A 24 6.76 0.05 -4.88
CA LEU A 24 5.45 0.59 -5.23
C LEU A 24 4.84 -0.04 -6.50
N GLN A 25 5.71 -0.43 -7.44
CA GLN A 25 5.32 -1.16 -8.66
C GLN A 25 4.72 -2.54 -8.38
N ASP A 26 4.97 -3.12 -7.21
CA ASP A 26 4.35 -4.38 -6.76
C ASP A 26 2.97 -4.14 -6.13
N ILE A 27 2.47 -2.91 -6.10
CA ILE A 27 1.18 -2.54 -5.50
C ILE A 27 0.17 -2.30 -6.60
N ARG A 28 -0.91 -3.08 -6.61
CA ARG A 28 -2.05 -2.87 -7.51
C ARG A 28 -2.95 -1.75 -7.00
N HIS A 29 -3.26 -1.76 -5.69
CA HIS A 29 -4.06 -0.72 -5.04
C HIS A 29 -3.56 -0.46 -3.61
N ALA A 30 -3.63 0.81 -3.20
CA ALA A 30 -3.47 1.23 -1.81
C ALA A 30 -4.73 1.98 -1.38
N ILE A 31 -5.41 1.49 -0.35
CA ILE A 31 -6.70 2.00 0.10
C ILE A 31 -6.52 2.59 1.50
N LEU A 32 -6.91 3.86 1.68
CA LEU A 32 -6.97 4.49 3.00
C LEU A 32 -8.32 4.17 3.65
N GLU A 33 -8.28 3.41 4.73
CA GLU A 33 -9.44 3.01 5.52
C GLU A 33 -9.89 4.13 6.46
N ARG A 34 -11.14 4.03 6.98
CA ARG A 34 -11.71 5.05 7.87
C ARG A 34 -11.01 5.15 9.23
N ASP A 35 -10.32 4.11 9.64
CA ASP A 35 -9.53 4.03 10.89
C ASP A 35 -8.12 4.63 10.73
N GLY A 36 -7.74 5.04 9.51
CA GLY A 36 -6.42 5.56 9.19
C GLY A 36 -5.40 4.51 8.77
N ASN A 37 -5.77 3.22 8.72
CA ASN A 37 -4.89 2.19 8.17
C ASN A 37 -4.86 2.23 6.65
N ILE A 38 -3.77 1.74 6.07
CA ILE A 38 -3.61 1.61 4.63
C ILE A 38 -3.59 0.13 4.27
N SER A 39 -4.62 -0.31 3.55
CA SER A 39 -4.70 -1.66 3.00
C SER A 39 -3.99 -1.71 1.65
N ILE A 40 -3.04 -2.63 1.52
CA ILE A 40 -2.24 -2.82 0.30
C ILE A 40 -2.70 -4.09 -0.42
N ILE A 41 -3.15 -3.94 -1.67
CA ILE A 41 -3.45 -5.05 -2.57
C ILE A 41 -2.25 -5.23 -3.49
N PRO A 42 -1.45 -6.30 -3.33
CA PRO A 42 -0.29 -6.53 -4.18
C PRO A 42 -0.72 -6.84 -5.61
N LEU A 43 0.08 -6.36 -6.56
CA LEU A 43 0.09 -6.83 -7.92
C LEU A 43 0.69 -8.23 -7.87
N ALA A 44 -0.15 -9.28 -7.95
CA ALA A 44 0.26 -10.68 -7.81
C ALA A 44 1.64 -10.92 -8.43
N LYS A 45 2.65 -11.13 -7.58
CA LYS A 45 3.95 -11.58 -8.06
C LYS A 45 3.74 -13.03 -8.44
N ASN A 46 3.65 -13.30 -9.74
CA ASN A 46 3.67 -14.67 -10.25
C ASN A 46 4.83 -15.39 -9.54
N GLY A 47 4.50 -16.36 -8.71
CA GLY A 47 5.48 -17.33 -8.25
C GLY A 47 5.98 -18.05 -9.49
N GLY A 48 7.26 -17.81 -9.83
CA GLY A 48 8.03 -18.75 -10.62
C GLY A 48 8.46 -19.91 -9.73
#